data_AF-A0A7W7Q4Q3-F1
#
_entry.id   AF-A0A7W7Q4Q3-F1
#
_cell.length_a   1.000
_cell.length_b   1.000
_cell.length_c   1.000
_cell.angle_alpha   90.00
_cell.angle_beta   90.00
_cell.angle_gamma   90.00
#
_symmetry.space_group_name_H-M   'P 1'
#
loop_
_entity.id
_entity.type
_entity.pdbx_description
1 polymer ?
#
loop_
_entity_poly.entity_id
_entity_poly.type
_entity_poly.pdbx_seq_one_letter_code
_entity_poly.pdbx_strand_id
1 'polypeptide(L)' 'MANTSGWFEPATDKARQEAEDCGRLVEIVRNEEGLTRAQLASAADVPEEDVTLFESGRVSPVEPMLTTLLRAMGRTA' A
#
# COMPACT_ATOMS: atom_id res chain seq x y z
N MET A 1 11.90 -42.19 1.07
CA MET A 1 10.72 -41.38 1.44
C MET A 1 11.17 -39.93 1.49
N ALA A 2 10.81 -39.11 0.50
CA ALA A 2 11.04 -37.67 0.54
C ALA A 2 9.67 -36.99 0.59
N ASN A 3 9.28 -36.50 1.76
CA ASN A 3 8.10 -35.66 1.90
C ASN A 3 8.53 -34.22 1.65
N THR A 4 8.49 -33.80 0.39
CA THR A 4 8.61 -32.39 0.01
C THR A 4 7.30 -31.71 0.37
N SER A 5 7.16 -31.32 1.64
CA SER A 5 6.17 -30.33 2.06
C SER A 5 6.63 -28.96 1.55
N GLY A 6 6.58 -28.79 0.23
CA GLY A 6 6.65 -27.49 -0.41
C GLY A 6 5.33 -26.79 -0.10
N TRP A 7 5.33 -26.02 0.98
CA TRP A 7 4.26 -25.12 1.34
C TRP A 7 3.98 -24.22 0.13
N PHE A 8 2.89 -24.51 -0.58
CA PHE A 8 2.28 -23.60 -1.53
C PHE A 8 1.67 -22.50 -0.66
N GLU A 9 2.43 -21.44 -0.36
CA GLU A 9 1.80 -20.19 0.07
C GLU A 9 0.89 -19.79 -1.10
N PRO A 10 -0.45 -19.81 -0.93
CA PRO A 10 -1.31 -19.37 -2.02
C PRO A 10 -0.94 -17.91 -2.24
N ALA A 11 -0.49 -17.57 -3.45
CA ALA A 11 0.00 -16.24 -3.82
C ALA A 11 -0.96 -15.10 -3.42
N THR A 12 -2.23 -15.42 -3.18
CA THR A 12 -3.28 -14.54 -2.66
C THR A 12 -3.06 -14.06 -1.22
N ASP A 13 -2.54 -14.90 -0.31
CA ASP A 13 -2.38 -14.48 1.10
C ASP A 13 -1.18 -13.56 1.27
N LYS A 14 -0.07 -13.86 0.59
CA LYS A 14 1.11 -13.00 0.60
C LYS A 14 0.83 -11.65 -0.04
N ALA A 15 0.22 -11.62 -1.23
CA ALA A 15 -0.10 -10.36 -1.92
C ALA A 15 -1.09 -9.49 -1.11
N ARG A 16 -2.05 -10.11 -0.41
CA ARG A 16 -2.95 -9.40 0.50
C ARG A 16 -2.19 -8.83 1.71
N GLN A 17 -1.32 -9.64 2.34
CA GLN A 17 -0.50 -9.18 3.46
C GLN A 17 0.40 -8.01 3.05
N GLU A 18 1.04 -8.09 1.88
CA GLU A 18 1.85 -7.00 1.32
C GLU A 18 1.03 -5.72 1.08
N ALA A 19 -0.21 -5.85 0.59
CA ALA A 19 -1.11 -4.71 0.42
C ALA A 19 -1.49 -4.06 1.74
N GLU A 20 -1.83 -4.86 2.75
CA GLU A 20 -2.16 -4.39 4.10
C GLU A 20 -0.97 -3.68 4.76
N ASP A 21 0.23 -4.24 4.63
CA ASP A 21 1.47 -3.67 5.20
C ASP A 21 1.83 -2.35 4.51
N CYS A 22 1.75 -2.29 3.18
CA CYS A 22 2.01 -1.06 2.43
C CYS A 22 0.99 0.04 2.75
N GLY A 23 -0.29 -0.30 2.82
CA GLY A 23 -1.36 0.63 3.18
C GLY A 23 -1.12 1.24 4.57
N ARG A 24 -0.79 0.40 5.55
CA ARG A 24 -0.47 0.83 6.92
C ARG A 24 0.77 1.74 6.96
N LEU A 25 1.82 1.42 6.21
CA LEU A 25 3.03 2.24 6.17
C LEU A 25 2.77 3.63 5.59
N VAL A 26 1.97 3.71 4.51
CA VAL A 26 1.58 5.01 3.93
C VAL A 26 0.74 5.80 4.92
N GLU A 27 -0.21 5.17 5.63
CA GLU A 27 -1.00 5.86 6.67
C GLU A 27 -0.10 6.44 7.76
N ILE A 28 0.86 5.67 8.27
CA ILE A 28 1.80 6.12 9.31
C ILE A 28 2.59 7.33 8.81
N VAL A 29 3.22 7.22 7.65
CA VAL A 29 4.04 8.29 7.07
C VAL A 29 3.23 9.56 6.82
N ARG A 30 2.02 9.42 6.24
CA ARG A 30 1.12 10.55 6.00
C ARG A 30 0.77 11.27 7.31
N ASN A 31 0.48 10.52 8.37
CA ASN A 31 0.17 11.08 9.69
C ASN A 31 1.39 11.76 10.32
N GLU A 32 2.60 11.21 10.18
CA GLU A 32 3.85 11.82 10.64
C GLU A 32 4.13 13.17 9.95
N GLU A 33 3.74 13.30 8.67
CA GLU A 33 3.85 14.54 7.89
C GLU A 33 2.69 15.52 8.14
N GLY A 34 1.72 15.15 8.99
CA GLY A 34 0.57 15.99 9.33
C GLY A 34 -0.43 16.17 8.19
N LEU A 35 -0.41 15.27 7.20
CA LEU A 35 -1.26 15.34 6.01
C LEU A 35 -2.60 14.62 6.23
N THR A 36 -3.68 15.20 5.73
CA THR A 36 -4.96 14.49 5.57
C THR A 36 -4.94 13.62 4.30
N ARG A 37 -5.87 12.66 4.21
CA ARG A 37 -6.03 11.83 3.00
C ARG A 37 -6.30 12.68 1.77
N ALA A 38 -7.21 13.66 1.87
CA ALA A 38 -7.48 14.63 0.81
C ALA A 38 -6.24 15.40 0.34
N GLN A 39 -5.37 15.82 1.27
CA GLN A 39 -4.13 16.52 0.92
C GLN A 39 -3.14 15.61 0.19
N LEU A 40 -2.96 14.37 0.66
CA LEU A 40 -2.12 13.39 -0.04
C LEU A 40 -2.70 13.07 -1.43
N ALA A 41 -4.00 12.85 -1.52
CA ALA A 41 -4.70 12.55 -2.78
C ALA A 41 -4.51 13.69 -3.80
N SER A 42 -4.70 14.94 -3.36
CA SER A 42 -4.46 16.12 -4.19
C SER A 42 -2.99 16.27 -4.61
N ALA A 43 -2.02 15.92 -3.77
CA ALA A 43 -0.60 15.98 -4.11
C ALA A 43 -0.20 14.86 -5.09
N ALA A 44 -0.90 13.72 -5.02
CA ALA A 44 -0.70 12.54 -5.86
C ALA A 44 -1.51 12.57 -7.17
N ASP A 45 -2.39 13.55 -7.36
CA ASP A 45 -3.35 13.62 -8.47
C ASP A 45 -4.23 12.36 -8.60
N VAL A 46 -4.75 11.88 -7.46
CA VAL A 46 -5.66 10.73 -7.38
C VAL A 46 -6.91 11.06 -6.56
N PRO A 47 -8.02 10.32 -6.75
CA PRO A 47 -9.18 10.42 -5.87
C PRO A 47 -8.86 10.12 -4.39
N GLU A 48 -9.47 10.83 -3.45
CA GLU A 48 -9.32 10.55 -2.01
C GLU A 48 -9.80 9.15 -1.62
N GLU A 49 -10.81 8.62 -2.33
CA GLU A 49 -11.29 7.26 -2.14
C GLU A 49 -10.20 6.21 -2.43
N ASP A 50 -9.34 6.46 -3.41
CA ASP A 50 -8.24 5.55 -3.76
C ASP A 50 -7.19 5.50 -2.64
N VAL A 51 -6.89 6.65 -2.02
CA VAL A 51 -6.02 6.71 -0.82
C VAL A 51 -6.65 5.95 0.33
N THR A 52 -7.95 6.12 0.55
CA THR A 52 -8.69 5.41 1.62
C THR A 52 -8.68 3.90 1.39
N LEU A 53 -8.93 3.45 0.17
CA LEU A 53 -8.88 2.03 -0.20
C LEU A 53 -7.47 1.47 -0.06
N PHE A 54 -6.46 2.23 -0.49
CA PHE A 54 -5.06 1.83 -0.39
C PHE A 54 -4.61 1.64 1.07
N GLU A 55 -4.87 2.64 1.93
CA GLU A 55 -4.53 2.56 3.36
C GLU A 55 -5.28 1.43 4.08
N SER A 56 -6.48 1.05 3.60
CA SER A 56 -7.21 -0.10 4.12
C SER A 56 -6.69 -1.47 3.66
N GLY A 57 -5.65 -1.50 2.81
CA GLY A 57 -5.10 -2.74 2.23
C GLY A 57 -5.99 -3.37 1.15
N ARG A 58 -6.97 -2.63 0.62
CA ARG A 58 -7.98 -3.15 -0.33
C ARG A 58 -7.63 -2.89 -1.79
N VAL A 59 -6.46 -2.32 -2.09
CA VAL A 59 -5.99 -2.05 -3.46
C VAL A 59 -4.95 -3.08 -3.88
N SER A 60 -5.17 -3.69 -5.04
CA SER A 60 -4.21 -4.55 -5.73
C SER A 60 -4.32 -4.30 -7.24
N PRO A 61 -3.21 -4.11 -7.99
CA PRO A 61 -1.82 -4.18 -7.54
C PRO A 61 -1.37 -2.96 -6.71
N VAL A 62 -0.50 -3.22 -5.73
CA VAL A 62 -0.06 -2.26 -4.70
C VAL A 62 0.99 -1.29 -5.23
N GLU A 63 1.92 -1.79 -6.04
CA GLU A 63 3.15 -1.08 -6.42
C GLU A 63 2.93 0.25 -7.16
N PRO A 64 2.00 0.36 -8.14
CA PRO A 64 1.78 1.64 -8.84
C PRO A 64 1.25 2.72 -7.90
N MET A 65 0.26 2.38 -7.06
CA MET A 65 -0.33 3.32 -6.12
C MET A 65 0.66 3.69 -5.00
N LEU A 66 1.40 2.71 -4.47
CA LEU A 66 2.44 2.94 -3.47
C LEU A 66 3.47 3.96 -3.98
N THR A 67 3.96 3.77 -5.20
CA THR A 67 4.97 4.65 -5.81
C THR A 67 4.43 6.07 -5.99
N THR A 68 3.19 6.20 -6.45
CA THR A 68 2.51 7.50 -6.62
C THR A 68 2.39 8.24 -5.29
N LEU A 69 1.95 7.57 -4.23
CA LEU A 69 1.76 8.18 -2.91
C LEU A 69 3.10 8.54 -2.24
N LEU A 70 4.11 7.67 -2.33
CA LEU A 70 5.44 7.99 -1.79
C LEU A 70 6.06 9.20 -2.50
N ARG A 71 5.95 9.29 -3.82
CA ARG A 71 6.44 10.45 -4.59
C ARG A 71 5.75 11.75 -4.19
N ALA A 72 4.43 11.71 -3.95
CA ALA A 72 3.66 12.88 -3.50
C ALA A 72 4.13 13.38 -2.12
N MET A 73 4.60 12.47 -1.26
CA MET A 73 5.22 12.79 0.04
C MET A 73 6.71 13.13 -0.07
N GLY A 74 7.26 13.24 -1.28
CA GLY A 74 8.69 13.51 -1.50
C GLY A 74 9.61 12.34 -1.13
N ARG A 75 9.06 11.13 -0.97
CA ARG A 75 9.81 9.91 -0.64
C ARG A 75 10.02 9.11 -1.92
N THR A 76 11.27 9.02 -2.36
CA THR A 76 11.65 8.13 -3.46
C THR A 76 12.23 6.85 -2.87
N ALA A 77 11.68 5.70 -3.27
CA ALA A 77 12.40 4.43 -3.21
C ALA A 77 13.51 4.42 -4.26
#